data_AF-A0A834BWZ2-F1
#
_entry.id   AF-A0A834BWZ2-F1
#
_cell.length_a   1.000
_cell.length_b   1.000
_cell.length_c   1.000
_cell.angle_alpha   90.00
_cell.angle_beta   90.00
_cell.angle_gamma   90.00
#
_symmetry.space_group_name_H-M   'P 1'
#
loop_
_entity.id
_entity.type
_entity.pdbx_description
1 polymer ?
#
loop_
_entity_poly.entity_id
_entity_poly.type
_entity_poly.pdbx_seq_one_letter_code
_entity_poly.pdbx_strand_id
1 'polypeptide(L)'
;MGRAATEKILRPVASQTPPSACEQEDAKPSGDSGQIYGLRMSWDKLYTLLKGVENHSTSLGKIWLSVLFIFRITILVLAAEKVWGSEQSDFICNTQQPGCKNVCYDHFFPVSHIRLWCLQLIFVSTPVLLVTMHVIYKQREERKSEESSDSTETSPNTDSKRQKEEKRHHITGPLWLTYICSLIFRLLFEAGFLYVLYLIYNGFKMPRLVKCEQWPCPNIVDCFISKPTEKTVFIIFMVASSVICMMLNLAELCYLLFKGPHKTSETNSRENQDNERNERMELSSTDSSSEAVLMRSIQERNGLSLDNSNRPEGQYRPEEEVENFGLRMSWETFYKVLLGVNKHSTSLGKIWLSVLFIFRITILVLAAESVWGDEQSDFTCNTEQPGCNNVCYDHFFPVSHIRLWSLQLLFASTPALLVTMHVFYETKKNKMSSDVKETSNTVSKKPSSITGPLWWTYTCSLIIRLLLESGFLYILYLIYNGFKLPRLVKCEQWPCPNIVDCFISRPTEKTVFTIFMVASSVICMVLNVAELFYLIYKEFIKSKVSSYKGSSQPRPENERLLL
;
A
#
# COMPACT_ATOMS: atom_id res chain seq x y z
N MET A 1 -54.42 67.71 -61.36
CA MET A 1 -55.52 67.99 -60.42
C MET A 1 -56.04 66.66 -59.90
N GLY A 2 -56.15 66.38 -58.60
CA GLY A 2 -55.61 67.11 -57.45
C GLY A 2 -56.03 66.48 -56.10
N ARG A 3 -55.27 66.79 -55.05
CA ARG A 3 -55.61 66.71 -53.60
C ARG A 3 -55.92 65.33 -52.97
N ALA A 4 -55.62 65.07 -51.70
CA ALA A 4 -54.67 65.69 -50.76
C ALA A 4 -54.56 64.85 -49.46
N ALA A 5 -53.42 64.98 -48.76
CA ALA A 5 -53.25 64.91 -47.29
C ALA A 5 -53.49 63.53 -46.59
N THR A 6 -52.82 63.18 -45.49
CA THR A 6 -51.79 63.89 -44.69
C THR A 6 -50.86 62.85 -44.01
N GLU A 7 -49.56 63.15 -43.86
CA GLU A 7 -48.88 63.40 -42.56
C GLU A 7 -47.34 63.19 -42.61
N LYS A 8 -46.71 62.63 -41.56
CA LYS A 8 -45.32 62.89 -41.10
C LYS A 8 -44.70 61.65 -40.40
N ILE A 9 -43.38 61.40 -40.25
CA ILE A 9 -42.13 62.06 -40.71
C ILE A 9 -40.91 61.07 -40.65
N LEU A 10 -39.74 61.53 -41.17
CA LEU A 10 -38.30 61.10 -41.12
C LEU A 10 -37.82 59.81 -40.36
N ARG A 11 -36.77 59.02 -40.74
CA ARG A 11 -35.48 59.14 -41.51
C ARG A 11 -34.26 59.82 -40.77
N PRO A 12 -32.95 59.56 -41.10
CA PRO A 12 -32.11 58.38 -40.76
C PRO A 12 -30.61 58.73 -40.34
N VAL A 13 -29.64 57.76 -40.41
CA VAL A 13 -28.16 57.89 -40.75
C VAL A 13 -27.03 57.57 -39.70
N ALA A 14 -26.12 56.63 -40.10
CA ALA A 14 -24.64 56.45 -39.92
C ALA A 14 -23.84 56.07 -38.61
N SER A 15 -23.15 54.92 -38.72
CA SER A 15 -21.66 54.69 -38.59
C SER A 15 -20.87 54.53 -37.26
N GLN A 16 -19.78 53.73 -37.37
CA GLN A 16 -18.54 53.62 -36.54
C GLN A 16 -18.45 52.56 -35.40
N THR A 17 -17.20 52.13 -35.12
CA THR A 17 -16.72 51.09 -34.17
C THR A 17 -15.60 51.68 -33.29
N PRO A 18 -15.01 50.96 -32.31
CA PRO A 18 -15.49 50.38 -31.04
C PRO A 18 -14.82 51.10 -29.82
N PRO A 19 -14.46 50.48 -28.67
CA PRO A 19 -15.23 49.81 -27.61
C PRO A 19 -15.15 50.52 -26.22
N SER A 20 -16.05 50.21 -25.27
CA SER A 20 -15.82 50.41 -23.83
C SER A 20 -16.79 49.59 -22.95
N ALA A 21 -16.30 49.04 -21.83
CA ALA A 21 -17.11 48.43 -20.76
C ALA A 21 -17.79 49.54 -19.90
N CYS A 22 -18.80 49.31 -19.05
CA CYS A 22 -19.41 48.07 -18.55
C CYS A 22 -20.96 48.11 -18.73
N GLU A 23 -21.87 47.36 -18.06
CA GLU A 23 -21.77 46.44 -16.90
C GLU A 23 -22.83 45.29 -16.94
N GLN A 24 -23.65 45.13 -15.89
CA GLN A 24 -24.49 43.97 -15.53
C GLN A 24 -25.98 44.09 -15.89
N GLU A 25 -26.60 42.97 -16.29
CA GLU A 25 -27.89 42.54 -15.74
C GLU A 25 -28.03 41.00 -15.83
N ASP A 26 -28.90 40.42 -14.99
CA ASP A 26 -28.80 39.01 -14.55
C ASP A 26 -29.31 37.94 -15.52
N ALA A 27 -28.56 36.82 -15.61
CA ALA A 27 -29.06 35.55 -16.13
C ALA A 27 -28.65 34.37 -15.21
N LYS A 28 -29.64 33.83 -14.52
CA LYS A 28 -29.55 32.79 -13.48
C LYS A 28 -29.14 31.41 -14.05
N PRO A 29 -27.98 30.83 -13.72
CA PRO A 29 -27.60 29.51 -14.23
C PRO A 29 -28.30 28.39 -13.45
N SER A 30 -28.96 27.50 -14.19
CA SER A 30 -29.42 26.20 -13.70
C SER A 30 -28.20 25.31 -13.42
N GLY A 31 -27.77 25.26 -12.15
CA GLY A 31 -26.65 24.43 -11.72
C GLY A 31 -27.05 22.96 -11.57
N ASP A 32 -26.81 22.15 -12.60
CA ASP A 32 -26.58 20.71 -12.44
C ASP A 32 -25.08 20.43 -12.63
N SER A 33 -24.31 20.81 -11.61
CA SER A 33 -22.88 20.57 -11.55
C SER A 33 -22.64 19.09 -11.24
N GLY A 34 -22.25 18.33 -12.27
CA GLY A 34 -22.01 16.89 -12.16
C GLY A 34 -21.13 16.53 -10.96
N GLN A 35 -21.69 15.71 -10.06
CA GLN A 35 -20.94 15.10 -8.97
C GLN A 35 -19.94 14.09 -9.54
N ILE A 36 -18.71 14.55 -9.75
CA ILE A 36 -17.59 13.63 -10.00
C ILE A 36 -17.43 12.73 -8.78
N TYR A 37 -17.41 11.42 -9.01
CA TYR A 37 -17.22 10.39 -8.00
C TYR A 37 -15.77 10.39 -7.46
N GLY A 38 -15.43 11.43 -6.70
CA GLY A 38 -14.16 11.52 -6.00
C GLY A 38 -13.97 10.35 -5.04
N LEU A 39 -12.81 9.71 -5.12
CA LEU A 39 -12.36 8.63 -4.22
C LEU A 39 -12.28 9.13 -2.77
N ARG A 40 -13.41 9.12 -2.04
CA ARG A 40 -13.47 9.46 -0.61
C ARG A 40 -12.81 8.37 0.23
N MET A 41 -11.49 8.36 0.22
CA MET A 41 -10.65 7.58 1.12
C MET A 41 -11.03 7.97 2.57
N SER A 42 -11.52 7.00 3.34
CA SER A 42 -11.98 7.25 4.71
C SER A 42 -10.79 7.53 5.63
N TRP A 43 -10.55 8.81 5.91
CA TRP A 43 -9.44 9.30 6.74
C TRP A 43 -9.33 8.59 8.10
N ASP A 44 -10.45 8.22 8.71
CA ASP A 44 -10.49 7.45 9.97
C ASP A 44 -9.77 6.09 9.89
N LYS A 45 -9.74 5.46 8.70
CA LYS A 45 -9.06 4.18 8.44
C LYS A 45 -7.57 4.36 8.18
N LEU A 46 -7.17 5.46 7.57
CA LEU A 46 -5.75 5.86 7.52
C LEU A 46 -5.25 6.18 8.93
N TYR A 47 -6.04 6.89 9.73
CA TYR A 47 -5.73 7.20 11.13
C TYR A 47 -5.61 5.94 12.00
N THR A 48 -6.50 4.93 11.85
CA THR A 48 -6.34 3.65 12.58
C THR A 48 -5.13 2.85 12.12
N LEU A 49 -4.75 2.89 10.84
CA LEU A 49 -3.52 2.27 10.34
C LEU A 49 -2.27 2.96 10.91
N LEU A 50 -2.24 4.30 10.94
CA LEU A 50 -1.15 5.10 11.54
C LEU A 50 -1.02 4.81 13.05
N LYS A 51 -2.14 4.76 13.77
CA LYS A 51 -2.18 4.49 15.22
C LYS A 51 -1.75 3.07 15.59
N GLY A 52 -1.94 2.09 14.68
CA GLY A 52 -1.48 0.71 14.86
C GLY A 52 0.04 0.55 14.88
N VAL A 53 0.78 1.46 14.22
CA VAL A 53 2.26 1.51 14.24
C VAL A 53 2.79 2.06 15.58
N GLU A 54 1.96 2.82 16.27
CA GLU A 54 2.37 3.80 17.28
C GLU A 54 2.72 3.19 18.63
N ASN A 55 2.36 1.93 18.90
CA ASN A 55 2.56 1.31 20.22
C ASN A 55 4.04 1.04 20.58
N HIS A 56 4.96 0.94 19.61
CA HIS A 56 6.35 0.50 19.83
C HIS A 56 7.45 1.57 19.62
N SER A 57 7.09 2.77 19.18
CA SER A 57 8.03 3.90 18.95
C SER A 57 8.35 4.70 20.24
N THR A 58 9.19 5.71 20.17
CA THR A 58 9.40 6.73 21.24
C THR A 58 8.27 7.77 21.27
N SER A 59 7.93 8.33 22.44
CA SER A 59 6.83 9.30 22.57
C SER A 59 6.97 10.55 21.69
N LEU A 60 8.20 11.00 21.45
CA LEU A 60 8.50 12.13 20.56
C LEU A 60 8.37 11.76 19.08
N GLY A 61 8.85 10.57 18.66
CA GLY A 61 8.72 10.09 17.28
C GLY A 61 7.27 9.87 16.86
N LYS A 62 6.49 9.17 17.69
CA LYS A 62 5.07 8.83 17.47
C LYS A 62 4.24 10.01 16.96
N ILE A 63 4.12 11.04 17.79
CA ILE A 63 3.18 12.15 17.57
C ILE A 63 3.68 13.03 16.41
N TRP A 64 4.96 13.43 16.44
CA TRP A 64 5.49 14.38 15.46
C TRP A 64 5.65 13.78 14.06
N LEU A 65 6.05 12.51 13.92
CA LEU A 65 6.10 11.88 12.60
C LEU A 65 4.69 11.68 12.01
N SER A 66 3.70 11.36 12.83
CA SER A 66 2.29 11.24 12.40
C SER A 66 1.72 12.59 11.95
N VAL A 67 1.91 13.64 12.76
CA VAL A 67 1.47 15.02 12.43
C VAL A 67 2.15 15.54 11.17
N LEU A 68 3.46 15.38 11.02
CA LEU A 68 4.18 15.82 9.82
C LEU A 68 3.80 15.03 8.57
N PHE A 69 3.51 13.74 8.69
CA PHE A 69 3.01 12.91 7.58
C PHE A 69 1.62 13.38 7.13
N ILE A 70 0.70 13.62 8.06
CA ILE A 70 -0.63 14.18 7.76
C ILE A 70 -0.49 15.57 7.12
N PHE A 71 0.33 16.46 7.69
CA PHE A 71 0.60 17.79 7.15
C PHE A 71 1.12 17.75 5.70
N ARG A 72 2.05 16.85 5.39
CA ARG A 72 2.56 16.65 4.03
C ARG A 72 1.48 16.15 3.07
N ILE A 73 0.62 15.20 3.49
CA ILE A 73 -0.52 14.77 2.67
C ILE A 73 -1.48 15.95 2.42
N THR A 74 -1.81 16.73 3.45
CA THR A 74 -2.68 17.91 3.30
C THR A 74 -2.09 18.92 2.31
N ILE A 75 -0.79 19.23 2.41
CA ILE A 75 -0.12 20.10 1.44
C ILE A 75 -0.20 19.52 0.02
N LEU A 76 0.08 18.23 -0.17
CA LEU A 76 0.00 17.61 -1.49
C LEU A 76 -1.38 17.71 -2.11
N VAL A 77 -2.44 17.43 -1.35
CA VAL A 77 -3.82 17.51 -1.85
C VAL A 77 -4.18 18.96 -2.24
N LEU A 78 -3.81 19.95 -1.41
CA LEU A 78 -4.05 21.37 -1.71
C LEU A 78 -3.25 21.85 -2.94
N ALA A 79 -2.00 21.41 -3.06
CA ALA A 79 -1.09 21.81 -4.13
C ALA A 79 -1.42 21.16 -5.47
N ALA A 80 -1.79 19.87 -5.47
CA ALA A 80 -1.99 19.07 -6.67
C ALA A 80 -2.99 19.71 -7.64
N GLU A 81 -4.23 19.96 -7.20
CA GLU A 81 -5.27 20.52 -8.06
C GLU A 81 -5.06 22.01 -8.36
N LYS A 82 -4.70 22.82 -7.34
CA LYS A 82 -4.71 24.29 -7.47
C LYS A 82 -3.47 24.87 -8.14
N VAL A 83 -2.32 24.22 -8.02
CA VAL A 83 -1.02 24.79 -8.41
C VAL A 83 -0.32 23.96 -9.50
N TRP A 84 -0.51 22.64 -9.48
CA TRP A 84 0.11 21.71 -10.43
C TRP A 84 -0.85 21.12 -11.48
N GLY A 85 -2.18 21.20 -11.28
CA GLY A 85 -3.16 20.58 -12.18
C GLY A 85 -3.10 21.07 -13.62
N SER A 86 -2.76 22.35 -13.83
CA SER A 86 -2.60 22.98 -15.15
C SER A 86 -1.13 23.23 -15.52
N GLU A 87 -0.17 22.47 -14.94
CA GLU A 87 1.26 22.78 -15.10
C GLU A 87 1.76 22.72 -16.55
N GLN A 88 1.32 21.73 -17.34
CA GLN A 88 1.71 21.62 -18.75
C GLN A 88 0.83 22.48 -19.68
N SER A 89 -0.47 22.62 -19.41
CA SER A 89 -1.35 23.50 -20.20
C SER A 89 -0.87 24.95 -20.15
N ASP A 90 -0.48 25.41 -18.96
CA ASP A 90 -0.11 26.81 -18.70
C ASP A 90 1.41 27.07 -18.90
N PHE A 91 2.18 26.07 -19.33
CA PHE A 91 3.54 26.25 -19.82
C PHE A 91 3.49 26.78 -21.25
N ILE A 92 3.97 28.02 -21.46
CA ILE A 92 3.85 28.74 -22.73
C ILE A 92 5.25 29.07 -23.25
N CYS A 93 5.54 28.69 -24.49
CA CYS A 93 6.78 29.05 -25.18
C CYS A 93 6.48 30.05 -26.31
N ASN A 94 7.37 31.03 -26.50
CA ASN A 94 7.26 32.05 -27.56
C ASN A 94 7.58 31.48 -28.95
N THR A 95 6.73 30.58 -29.45
CA THR A 95 6.91 29.91 -30.75
C THR A 95 5.62 29.27 -31.25
N GLN A 96 5.44 29.23 -32.56
CA GLN A 96 4.36 28.49 -33.22
C GLN A 96 4.80 27.09 -33.68
N GLN A 97 6.04 26.68 -33.40
CA GLN A 97 6.57 25.39 -33.83
C GLN A 97 5.88 24.23 -33.08
N PRO A 98 5.16 23.32 -33.77
CA PRO A 98 4.55 22.16 -33.14
C PRO A 98 5.61 21.28 -32.46
N GLY A 99 5.25 20.68 -31.32
CA GLY A 99 6.13 19.83 -30.52
C GLY A 99 7.15 20.57 -29.64
N CYS A 100 7.55 21.80 -29.97
CA CYS A 100 8.57 22.53 -29.20
C CYS A 100 8.15 22.72 -27.73
N LYS A 101 6.89 23.09 -27.45
CA LYS A 101 6.33 23.15 -26.09
C LYS A 101 6.50 21.83 -25.34
N ASN A 102 6.16 20.70 -25.95
CA ASN A 102 6.21 19.37 -25.31
C ASN A 102 7.65 18.97 -24.96
N VAL A 103 8.60 19.16 -25.88
CA VAL A 103 10.01 18.80 -25.64
C VAL A 103 10.66 19.72 -24.63
N CYS A 104 10.37 21.03 -24.66
CA CYS A 104 10.87 21.97 -23.65
C CYS A 104 10.29 21.67 -22.26
N TYR A 105 9.01 21.32 -22.17
CA TYR A 105 8.40 20.92 -20.90
C TYR A 105 9.07 19.65 -20.33
N ASP A 106 9.19 18.59 -21.13
CA ASP A 106 9.86 17.32 -20.73
C ASP A 106 11.34 17.52 -20.35
N HIS A 107 12.03 18.48 -20.99
CA HIS A 107 13.43 18.82 -20.68
C HIS A 107 13.62 19.52 -19.32
N PHE A 108 12.75 20.48 -18.99
CA PHE A 108 12.83 21.23 -17.71
C PHE A 108 12.07 20.56 -16.56
N PHE A 109 11.07 19.73 -16.86
CA PHE A 109 10.21 19.04 -15.89
C PHE A 109 10.11 17.53 -16.20
N PRO A 110 11.24 16.78 -16.17
CA PRO A 110 11.27 15.37 -16.55
C PRO A 110 10.47 14.44 -15.61
N VAL A 111 10.23 14.87 -14.37
CA VAL A 111 9.22 14.33 -13.45
C VAL A 111 8.73 15.51 -12.63
N SER A 112 7.42 15.77 -12.54
CA SER A 112 6.95 16.97 -11.82
C SER A 112 7.15 16.89 -10.30
N HIS A 113 7.32 18.07 -9.68
CA HIS A 113 7.54 18.22 -8.23
C HIS A 113 6.49 17.46 -7.40
N ILE A 114 5.21 17.62 -7.72
CA ILE A 114 4.11 16.98 -7.00
C ILE A 114 4.21 15.46 -7.06
N ARG A 115 4.61 14.91 -8.21
CA ARG A 115 4.74 13.46 -8.43
C ARG A 115 6.00 12.89 -7.75
N LEU A 116 7.11 13.63 -7.73
CA LEU A 116 8.28 13.28 -6.91
C LEU A 116 7.94 13.21 -5.41
N TRP A 117 7.16 14.17 -4.88
CA TRP A 117 6.75 14.13 -3.48
C TRP A 117 5.71 13.03 -3.18
N CYS A 118 4.81 12.73 -4.12
CA CYS A 118 3.92 11.58 -4.01
C CYS A 118 4.74 10.27 -3.93
N LEU A 119 5.69 10.07 -4.86
CA LEU A 119 6.62 8.93 -4.82
C LEU A 119 7.40 8.89 -3.49
N GLN A 120 7.95 10.01 -3.04
CA GLN A 120 8.63 10.13 -1.75
C GLN A 120 7.76 9.63 -0.59
N LEU A 121 6.48 10.05 -0.50
CA LEU A 121 5.57 9.56 0.55
C LEU A 121 5.27 8.05 0.44
N ILE A 122 5.12 7.50 -0.78
CA ILE A 122 4.95 6.04 -0.96
C ILE A 122 6.18 5.29 -0.46
N PHE A 123 7.38 5.70 -0.90
CA PHE A 123 8.62 5.03 -0.53
C PHE A 123 8.93 5.17 0.96
N VAL A 124 8.65 6.32 1.59
CA VAL A 124 8.86 6.53 3.03
C VAL A 124 7.80 5.81 3.88
N SER A 125 6.57 5.65 3.39
CA SER A 125 5.54 4.86 4.11
C SER A 125 5.67 3.34 3.92
N THR A 126 6.32 2.86 2.85
CA THR A 126 6.46 1.43 2.57
C THR A 126 7.19 0.64 3.68
N PRO A 127 8.35 1.08 4.23
CA PRO A 127 8.98 0.45 5.39
C PRO A 127 8.10 0.44 6.63
N VAL A 128 7.29 1.48 6.84
CA VAL A 128 6.35 1.58 7.97
C VAL A 128 5.26 0.51 7.83
N LEU A 129 4.67 0.37 6.64
CA LEU A 129 3.69 -0.66 6.34
C LEU A 129 4.26 -2.08 6.48
N LEU A 130 5.51 -2.31 6.06
CA LEU A 130 6.21 -3.59 6.24
C LEU A 130 6.34 -3.97 7.72
N VAL A 131 6.80 -3.04 8.58
CA VAL A 131 6.88 -3.29 10.03
C VAL A 131 5.50 -3.53 10.63
N THR A 132 4.51 -2.74 10.26
CA THR A 132 3.13 -2.88 10.76
C THR A 132 2.56 -4.25 10.42
N MET A 133 2.75 -4.70 9.17
CA MET A 133 2.36 -6.04 8.73
C MET A 133 3.13 -7.15 9.44
N HIS A 134 4.42 -6.96 9.71
CA HIS A 134 5.24 -7.91 10.46
C HIS A 134 4.77 -8.05 11.92
N VAL A 135 4.48 -6.93 12.61
CA VAL A 135 3.92 -6.91 13.98
C VAL A 135 2.56 -7.62 14.01
N ILE A 136 1.63 -7.24 13.12
CA ILE A 136 0.29 -7.85 13.04
C ILE A 136 0.37 -9.34 12.71
N TYR A 137 1.32 -9.75 11.84
CA TYR A 137 1.55 -11.15 11.53
C TYR A 137 2.01 -11.93 12.77
N LYS A 138 3.04 -11.44 13.47
CA LYS A 138 3.60 -12.10 14.64
C LYS A 138 2.59 -12.24 15.78
N GLN A 139 1.84 -11.18 16.09
CA GLN A 139 0.77 -11.21 17.10
C GLN A 139 -0.33 -12.25 16.79
N ARG A 140 -0.62 -12.50 15.51
CA ARG A 140 -1.58 -13.54 15.06
C ARG A 140 -1.00 -14.95 15.09
N GLU A 141 0.31 -15.09 15.03
CA GLU A 141 1.01 -16.38 15.16
C GLU A 141 1.08 -16.78 16.64
N GLU A 142 1.51 -15.86 17.51
CA GLU A 142 1.52 -16.03 18.97
C GLU A 142 0.13 -16.42 19.51
N ARG A 143 -0.94 -15.70 19.13
CA ARG A 143 -2.31 -16.02 19.58
C ARG A 143 -2.76 -17.44 19.20
N LYS A 144 -2.43 -17.91 17.99
CA LYS A 144 -2.80 -19.27 17.55
C LYS A 144 -2.04 -20.34 18.31
N SER A 145 -0.78 -20.07 18.67
CA SER A 145 -0.01 -20.97 19.51
C SER A 145 -0.66 -21.12 20.89
N GLU A 146 -1.08 -20.00 21.50
CA GLU A 146 -1.78 -20.00 22.79
C GLU A 146 -3.14 -20.74 22.72
N GLU A 147 -3.96 -20.47 21.69
CA GLU A 147 -5.22 -21.20 21.43
C GLU A 147 -5.00 -22.72 21.22
N SER A 148 -3.85 -23.13 20.68
CA SER A 148 -3.54 -24.57 20.51
C SER A 148 -3.10 -25.25 21.82
N SER A 149 -2.34 -24.57 22.68
CA SER A 149 -1.89 -25.13 23.97
C SER A 149 -3.02 -25.31 24.98
N ASP A 150 -3.95 -24.35 25.07
CA ASP A 150 -5.06 -24.35 26.05
C ASP A 150 -6.03 -25.53 25.83
N SER A 151 -5.94 -26.21 24.68
CA SER A 151 -6.76 -27.39 24.36
C SER A 151 -6.22 -28.74 24.88
N THR A 152 -5.07 -28.75 25.57
CA THR A 152 -4.40 -29.99 26.02
C THR A 152 -4.22 -30.10 27.55
N GLU A 153 -4.40 -29.02 28.32
CA GLU A 153 -4.13 -29.01 29.77
C GLU A 153 -5.39 -28.82 30.63
N THR A 154 -5.82 -29.89 31.30
CA THR A 154 -6.83 -29.81 32.37
C THR A 154 -6.16 -29.56 33.72
N SER A 155 -5.78 -28.32 34.02
CA SER A 155 -5.69 -27.80 35.39
C SER A 155 -5.50 -26.27 35.43
N PRO A 156 -6.35 -25.49 36.13
CA PRO A 156 -6.19 -24.06 36.24
C PRO A 156 -5.28 -23.70 37.42
N ASN A 157 -3.99 -23.42 37.18
CA ASN A 157 -3.11 -22.84 38.21
C ASN A 157 -2.94 -21.33 38.00
N THR A 158 -3.57 -20.53 38.88
CA THR A 158 -3.93 -19.13 38.64
C THR A 158 -2.76 -18.15 38.58
N ASP A 159 -1.61 -18.50 39.18
CA ASP A 159 -0.47 -17.58 39.31
C ASP A 159 0.41 -17.48 38.06
N SER A 160 0.43 -18.51 37.20
CA SER A 160 1.22 -18.46 35.95
C SER A 160 0.66 -17.45 34.94
N LYS A 161 -0.67 -17.21 34.96
CA LYS A 161 -1.30 -16.22 34.07
C LYS A 161 -0.91 -14.78 34.43
N ARG A 162 -0.71 -14.45 35.70
CA ARG A 162 -0.31 -13.08 36.14
C ARG A 162 1.10 -12.69 35.71
N GLN A 163 2.08 -13.58 35.78
CA GLN A 163 3.45 -13.28 35.33
C GLN A 163 3.59 -13.14 33.80
N LYS A 164 2.61 -13.64 33.02
CA LYS A 164 2.66 -13.59 31.55
C LYS A 164 2.24 -12.22 30.99
N GLU A 165 1.45 -11.44 31.73
CA GLU A 165 1.00 -10.10 31.29
C GLU A 165 2.11 -9.04 31.41
N GLU A 166 2.95 -9.07 32.45
CA GLU A 166 4.02 -8.06 32.63
C GLU A 166 5.17 -8.18 31.61
N LYS A 167 5.47 -9.38 31.09
CA LYS A 167 6.57 -9.57 30.12
C LYS A 167 6.27 -9.06 28.70
N ARG A 168 5.11 -8.44 28.46
CA ARG A 168 4.63 -8.08 27.10
C ARG A 168 5.21 -6.80 26.50
N HIS A 169 6.08 -6.08 27.22
CA HIS A 169 6.50 -4.71 26.86
C HIS A 169 7.95 -4.54 26.37
N HIS A 170 8.81 -5.57 26.41
CA HIS A 170 10.16 -5.46 25.87
C HIS A 170 10.19 -5.77 24.36
N ILE A 171 10.57 -4.77 23.57
CA ILE A 171 10.93 -4.94 22.15
C ILE A 171 12.28 -5.68 22.12
N THR A 172 12.26 -7.01 22.02
CA THR A 172 13.46 -7.86 22.06
C THR A 172 13.51 -8.79 20.86
N GLY A 173 14.71 -9.05 20.33
CA GLY A 173 14.92 -9.99 19.22
C GLY A 173 14.53 -9.44 17.83
N PRO A 174 14.06 -10.30 16.90
CA PRO A 174 13.93 -9.95 15.47
C PRO A 174 13.08 -8.72 15.16
N LEU A 175 12.10 -8.38 16.03
CA LEU A 175 11.24 -7.21 15.85
C LEU A 175 12.05 -5.90 15.88
N TRP A 176 13.02 -5.81 16.78
CA TRP A 176 13.91 -4.65 16.93
C TRP A 176 14.76 -4.42 15.69
N LEU A 177 15.32 -5.51 15.13
CA LEU A 177 16.07 -5.46 13.87
C LEU A 177 15.19 -4.98 12.70
N THR A 178 13.98 -5.52 12.55
CA THR A 178 13.06 -5.05 11.49
C THR A 178 12.70 -3.58 11.64
N TYR A 179 12.57 -3.07 12.88
CA TYR A 179 12.30 -1.66 13.15
C TYR A 179 13.49 -0.77 12.76
N ILE A 180 14.72 -1.11 13.18
CA ILE A 180 15.93 -0.36 12.84
C ILE A 180 16.17 -0.35 11.32
N CYS A 181 16.05 -1.50 10.66
CA CYS A 181 16.13 -1.55 9.20
C CYS A 181 15.10 -0.61 8.54
N SER A 182 13.87 -0.55 9.08
CA SER A 182 12.84 0.36 8.55
C SER A 182 13.21 1.85 8.74
N LEU A 183 13.81 2.23 9.86
CA LEU A 183 14.26 3.61 10.10
C LEU A 183 15.40 3.98 9.14
N ILE A 184 16.35 3.06 8.91
CA ILE A 184 17.44 3.25 7.94
C ILE A 184 16.86 3.43 6.52
N PHE A 185 15.92 2.58 6.08
CA PHE A 185 15.28 2.73 4.77
C PHE A 185 14.48 4.04 4.66
N ARG A 186 13.77 4.47 5.72
CA ARG A 186 13.07 5.77 5.73
C ARG A 186 14.04 6.94 5.59
N LEU A 187 15.17 6.92 6.31
CA LEU A 187 16.22 7.92 6.21
C LEU A 187 16.85 7.95 4.81
N LEU A 188 17.15 6.79 4.23
CA LEU A 188 17.68 6.67 2.86
C LEU A 188 16.67 7.17 1.81
N PHE A 189 15.38 6.88 1.95
CA PHE A 189 14.37 7.38 1.02
C PHE A 189 14.12 8.89 1.16
N GLU A 190 13.97 9.43 2.39
CA GLU A 190 13.81 10.89 2.58
C GLU A 190 15.03 11.66 2.02
N ALA A 191 16.25 11.23 2.37
CA ALA A 191 17.47 11.85 1.87
C ALA A 191 17.65 11.67 0.35
N GLY A 192 17.35 10.48 -0.18
CA GLY A 192 17.46 10.16 -1.59
C GLY A 192 16.51 10.98 -2.47
N PHE A 193 15.23 11.08 -2.09
CA PHE A 193 14.26 11.92 -2.82
C PHE A 193 14.58 13.41 -2.71
N LEU A 194 15.03 13.89 -1.55
CA LEU A 194 15.46 15.28 -1.38
C LEU A 194 16.71 15.61 -2.23
N TYR A 195 17.66 14.68 -2.31
CA TYR A 195 18.86 14.81 -3.14
C TYR A 195 18.52 14.78 -4.64
N VAL A 196 17.66 13.86 -5.08
CA VAL A 196 17.15 13.81 -6.46
C VAL A 196 16.41 15.08 -6.83
N LEU A 197 15.57 15.63 -5.93
CA LEU A 197 14.89 16.91 -6.14
C LEU A 197 15.88 18.06 -6.34
N TYR A 198 16.91 18.14 -5.48
CA TYR A 198 17.95 19.18 -5.57
C TYR A 198 18.75 19.08 -6.88
N LEU A 199 19.10 17.87 -7.32
CA LEU A 199 19.84 17.64 -8.57
C LEU A 199 19.02 17.93 -9.83
N ILE A 200 17.76 17.48 -9.90
CA ILE A 200 16.92 17.68 -11.09
C ILE A 200 16.63 19.16 -11.32
N TYR A 201 16.40 19.92 -10.24
CA TYR A 201 15.95 21.31 -10.32
C TYR A 201 17.04 22.36 -10.02
N ASN A 202 18.29 21.93 -9.80
CA ASN A 202 19.43 22.80 -9.48
C ASN A 202 19.16 23.80 -8.34
N GLY A 203 18.40 23.36 -7.33
CA GLY A 203 18.02 24.16 -6.16
C GLY A 203 16.55 24.02 -5.76
N PHE A 204 16.07 24.96 -4.94
CA PHE A 204 14.72 24.96 -4.35
C PHE A 204 13.84 26.13 -4.80
N LYS A 205 14.23 26.83 -5.87
CA LYS A 205 13.54 28.03 -6.37
C LYS A 205 13.15 27.86 -7.83
N MET A 206 11.86 27.97 -8.12
CA MET A 206 11.34 27.91 -9.47
C MET A 206 11.72 29.18 -10.24
N PRO A 207 12.36 29.10 -11.42
CA PRO A 207 12.54 30.25 -12.30
C PRO A 207 11.19 30.71 -12.89
N ARG A 208 11.12 31.97 -13.33
CA ARG A 208 9.93 32.51 -14.02
C ARG A 208 9.93 32.23 -15.53
N LEU A 209 11.13 32.15 -16.10
CA LEU A 209 11.41 31.94 -17.52
C LEU A 209 12.57 30.96 -17.62
N VAL A 210 12.49 30.06 -18.60
CA VAL A 210 13.57 29.13 -18.99
C VAL A 210 13.82 29.29 -20.49
N LYS A 211 15.08 29.12 -20.90
CA LYS A 211 15.51 29.25 -22.31
C LYS A 211 15.74 27.87 -22.89
N CYS A 212 14.97 27.50 -23.91
CA CYS A 212 14.96 26.17 -24.48
C CYS A 212 15.57 26.16 -25.90
N GLU A 213 16.52 25.26 -26.14
CA GLU A 213 17.17 25.05 -27.45
C GLU A 213 16.97 23.62 -27.99
N GLN A 214 16.05 22.85 -27.39
CA GLN A 214 15.81 21.46 -27.76
C GLN A 214 15.07 21.36 -29.11
N TRP A 215 15.50 20.48 -30.00
CA TRP A 215 14.74 20.15 -31.22
C TRP A 215 13.33 19.65 -30.84
N PRO A 216 12.24 20.14 -31.48
CA PRO A 216 12.17 20.77 -32.79
C PRO A 216 12.22 22.32 -32.78
N CYS A 217 12.53 22.97 -31.65
CA CYS A 217 12.51 24.42 -31.57
C CYS A 217 13.48 25.06 -32.59
N PRO A 218 13.06 26.11 -33.33
CA PRO A 218 13.83 26.63 -34.47
C PRO A 218 15.07 27.44 -34.05
N ASN A 219 15.05 28.01 -32.84
CA ASN A 219 16.11 28.78 -32.20
C ASN A 219 15.96 28.60 -30.68
N ILE A 220 16.78 29.29 -29.88
CA ILE A 220 16.55 29.44 -28.44
C ILE A 220 15.21 30.17 -28.23
N VAL A 221 14.22 29.48 -27.67
CA VAL A 221 12.91 30.05 -27.33
C VAL A 221 12.80 30.33 -25.83
N ASP A 222 12.16 31.44 -25.49
CA ASP A 222 11.77 31.73 -24.11
C ASP A 222 10.47 30.99 -23.78
N CYS A 223 10.48 30.22 -22.69
CA CYS A 223 9.29 29.55 -22.14
C CYS A 223 9.01 30.03 -20.71
N PHE A 224 7.74 30.33 -20.44
CA PHE A 224 7.23 30.86 -19.18
C PHE A 224 6.59 29.76 -18.34
N ILE A 225 6.89 29.78 -17.05
CA ILE A 225 6.40 28.81 -16.08
C ILE A 225 5.20 29.41 -15.34
N SER A 226 4.12 28.63 -15.21
CA SER A 226 2.94 29.02 -14.44
C SER A 226 3.21 29.03 -12.93
N LYS A 227 2.70 30.06 -12.25
CA LYS A 227 2.69 30.22 -10.77
C LYS A 227 4.03 29.96 -10.06
N PRO A 228 5.19 30.47 -10.54
CA PRO A 228 6.51 30.04 -10.07
C PRO A 228 6.81 30.45 -8.62
N THR A 229 6.26 31.58 -8.15
CA THR A 229 6.38 32.03 -6.75
C THR A 229 5.60 31.12 -5.81
N GLU A 230 4.35 30.80 -6.14
CA GLU A 230 3.50 29.87 -5.39
C GLU A 230 4.12 28.47 -5.35
N LYS A 231 4.55 27.94 -6.51
CA LYS A 231 5.30 26.67 -6.58
C LYS A 231 6.53 26.68 -5.68
N THR A 232 7.32 27.75 -5.68
CA THR A 232 8.49 27.90 -4.80
C THR A 232 8.12 27.84 -3.31
N VAL A 233 7.03 28.49 -2.90
CA VAL A 233 6.56 28.45 -1.50
C VAL A 233 6.19 27.02 -1.08
N PHE A 234 5.44 26.30 -1.92
CA PHE A 234 5.11 24.90 -1.67
C PHE A 234 6.35 23.99 -1.66
N ILE A 235 7.33 24.21 -2.54
CA ILE A 235 8.63 23.50 -2.54
C ILE A 235 9.34 23.68 -1.19
N ILE A 236 9.41 24.92 -0.68
CA ILE A 236 10.07 25.22 0.60
C ILE A 236 9.37 24.50 1.76
N PHE A 237 8.03 24.51 1.85
CA PHE A 237 7.30 23.79 2.90
C PHE A 237 7.51 22.26 2.84
N MET A 238 7.53 21.68 1.64
CA MET A 238 7.76 20.24 1.44
C MET A 238 9.20 19.83 1.77
N VAL A 239 10.19 20.66 1.41
CA VAL A 239 11.60 20.44 1.77
C VAL A 239 11.81 20.59 3.28
N ALA A 240 11.31 21.66 3.90
CA ALA A 240 11.45 21.91 5.33
C ALA A 240 10.82 20.78 6.17
N SER A 241 9.60 20.34 5.84
CA SER A 241 8.96 19.21 6.51
C SER A 241 9.70 17.88 6.27
N SER A 242 10.27 17.66 5.09
CA SER A 242 11.12 16.48 4.83
C SER A 242 12.40 16.49 5.68
N VAL A 243 13.06 17.63 5.84
CA VAL A 243 14.25 17.78 6.70
C VAL A 243 13.89 17.54 8.17
N ILE A 244 12.76 18.09 8.66
CA ILE A 244 12.30 17.83 10.04
C ILE A 244 11.99 16.34 10.24
N CYS A 245 11.29 15.69 9.30
CA CYS A 245 11.08 14.24 9.32
C CYS A 245 12.40 13.46 9.35
N MET A 246 13.39 13.88 8.56
CA MET A 246 14.71 13.26 8.51
C MET A 246 15.42 13.34 9.87
N MET A 247 15.39 14.52 10.51
CA MET A 247 15.97 14.72 11.84
C MET A 247 15.26 13.91 12.93
N LEU A 248 13.93 13.78 12.88
CA LEU A 248 13.17 12.96 13.82
C LEU A 248 13.46 11.46 13.66
N ASN A 249 13.52 10.95 12.42
CA ASN A 249 13.90 9.56 12.15
C ASN A 249 15.35 9.28 12.60
N LEU A 250 16.27 10.23 12.38
CA LEU A 250 17.65 10.12 12.84
C LEU A 250 17.74 10.16 14.38
N ALA A 251 16.99 11.04 15.05
CA ALA A 251 16.96 11.11 16.50
C ALA A 251 16.38 9.82 17.13
N GLU A 252 15.33 9.24 16.54
CA GLU A 252 14.78 7.96 16.98
C GLU A 252 15.75 6.78 16.75
N LEU A 253 16.44 6.75 15.60
CA LEU A 253 17.50 5.79 15.33
C LEU A 253 18.65 5.92 16.34
N CYS A 254 19.14 7.13 16.58
CA CYS A 254 20.16 7.41 17.59
C CYS A 254 19.71 6.98 18.99
N TYR A 255 18.49 7.31 19.42
CA TYR A 255 17.96 6.89 20.71
C TYR A 255 17.95 5.36 20.87
N LEU A 256 17.56 4.63 19.83
CA LEU A 256 17.56 3.16 19.85
C LEU A 256 18.97 2.54 19.82
N LEU A 257 19.94 3.19 19.17
CA LEU A 257 21.33 2.77 19.19
C LEU A 257 21.98 3.04 20.56
N PHE A 258 21.77 4.22 21.15
CA PHE A 258 22.25 4.55 22.50
C PHE A 258 21.59 3.74 23.61
N LYS A 259 20.35 3.29 23.40
CA LYS A 259 19.64 2.32 24.26
C LYS A 259 19.92 0.86 23.88
N GLY A 260 20.81 0.62 22.92
CA GLY A 260 21.29 -0.69 22.49
C GLY A 260 21.93 -1.48 23.64
N PRO A 261 22.18 -2.80 23.45
CA PRO A 261 22.03 -3.79 24.51
C PRO A 261 23.14 -3.78 25.57
N HIS A 262 23.14 -2.79 26.47
CA HIS A 262 23.98 -2.77 27.67
C HIS A 262 23.45 -3.69 28.79
N LYS A 263 23.07 -4.93 28.41
CA LYS A 263 22.68 -6.02 29.32
C LYS A 263 23.24 -7.36 28.86
N THR A 264 24.56 -7.40 28.66
CA THR A 264 25.31 -8.64 28.43
C THR A 264 26.59 -8.67 29.30
N SER A 265 26.45 -8.42 30.62
CA SER A 265 27.55 -8.67 31.58
C SER A 265 27.16 -8.77 33.08
N GLU A 266 25.88 -8.68 33.47
CA GLU A 266 25.48 -8.61 34.90
C GLU A 266 24.34 -9.57 35.32
N THR A 267 24.09 -10.66 34.56
CA THR A 267 23.07 -11.66 34.97
C THR A 267 23.72 -12.94 35.52
N ASN A 268 24.77 -13.45 34.86
CA ASN A 268 25.53 -14.60 35.39
C ASN A 268 26.18 -14.34 36.77
N SER A 269 26.51 -13.08 37.09
CA SER A 269 27.14 -12.72 38.38
C SER A 269 26.15 -12.72 39.56
N ARG A 270 24.84 -12.63 39.31
CA ARG A 270 23.82 -12.65 40.37
C ARG A 270 23.22 -14.03 40.54
N GLU A 271 22.94 -14.77 39.46
CA GLU A 271 22.48 -16.17 39.57
C GLU A 271 23.52 -17.07 40.26
N ASN A 272 24.83 -16.86 40.04
CA ASN A 272 25.85 -17.58 40.80
C ASN A 272 25.90 -17.17 42.28
N GLN A 273 25.75 -15.87 42.62
CA GLN A 273 25.77 -15.43 44.03
C GLN A 273 24.51 -15.88 44.81
N ASP A 274 23.36 -15.93 44.17
CA ASP A 274 22.12 -16.39 44.80
C ASP A 274 22.07 -17.92 44.93
N ASN A 275 22.63 -18.69 43.98
CA ASN A 275 22.83 -20.14 44.16
C ASN A 275 23.85 -20.46 45.26
N GLU A 276 25.04 -19.84 45.26
CA GLU A 276 26.05 -20.03 46.32
C GLU A 276 25.59 -19.57 47.72
N ARG A 277 24.53 -18.75 47.78
CA ARG A 277 23.90 -18.31 49.04
C ARG A 277 22.80 -19.27 49.48
N ASN A 278 22.01 -19.83 48.56
CA ASN A 278 20.98 -20.82 48.87
C ASN A 278 21.60 -22.18 49.28
N GLU A 279 22.59 -22.69 48.55
CA GLU A 279 23.29 -23.94 48.91
C GLU A 279 23.98 -23.85 50.29
N ARG A 280 24.42 -22.65 50.68
CA ARG A 280 25.04 -22.40 52.00
C ARG A 280 24.02 -22.27 53.13
N MET A 281 22.73 -22.11 52.83
CA MET A 281 21.65 -21.95 53.80
C MET A 281 20.93 -23.27 54.09
N GLU A 282 20.84 -24.17 53.09
CA GLU A 282 20.29 -25.52 53.28
C GLU A 282 21.21 -26.45 54.09
N LEU A 283 22.53 -26.19 54.10
CA LEU A 283 23.49 -27.00 54.87
C LEU A 283 23.57 -26.65 56.38
N SER A 284 22.83 -25.63 56.86
CA SER A 284 22.89 -25.19 58.27
C SER A 284 21.59 -25.39 59.06
N SER A 285 20.53 -25.97 58.47
CA SER A 285 19.18 -26.03 59.07
C SER A 285 18.76 -27.43 59.52
N THR A 286 19.69 -28.37 59.67
CA THR A 286 19.48 -29.65 60.36
C THR A 286 20.08 -29.63 61.77
N ASP A 287 19.50 -28.86 62.70
CA ASP A 287 19.37 -29.30 64.10
C ASP A 287 18.35 -28.50 64.94
N SER A 288 17.84 -29.15 65.99
CA SER A 288 17.12 -28.58 67.15
C SER A 288 15.79 -27.80 66.99
N SER A 289 14.68 -28.55 66.91
CA SER A 289 13.63 -28.61 67.96
C SER A 289 13.16 -27.34 68.74
N SER A 290 11.86 -27.03 68.57
CA SER A 290 10.84 -26.70 69.60
C SER A 290 10.53 -25.26 70.09
N GLU A 291 9.25 -25.13 70.49
CA GLU A 291 8.52 -24.06 71.22
C GLU A 291 8.05 -22.77 70.52
N ALA A 292 6.73 -22.75 70.25
CA ALA A 292 5.72 -21.67 70.39
C ALA A 292 4.70 -21.79 69.23
N VAL A 293 3.49 -22.34 69.34
CA VAL A 293 2.51 -22.42 70.45
C VAL A 293 2.17 -21.05 71.03
N LEU A 294 1.17 -20.36 70.46
CA LEU A 294 -0.09 -20.03 71.17
C LEU A 294 -1.20 -19.47 70.24
N MET A 295 -2.31 -20.22 70.12
CA MET A 295 -3.72 -19.81 69.85
C MET A 295 -4.08 -18.92 68.64
N ARG A 296 -4.92 -19.34 67.68
CA ARG A 296 -6.39 -19.60 67.74
C ARG A 296 -7.20 -18.37 68.17
N SER A 297 -8.35 -17.97 67.62
CA SER A 297 -9.28 -18.38 66.53
C SER A 297 -10.65 -17.77 66.93
N ILE A 298 -11.67 -17.71 66.03
CA ILE A 298 -13.09 -17.35 66.35
C ILE A 298 -13.28 -15.84 66.63
N GLN A 299 -14.39 -15.17 66.29
CA GLN A 299 -15.40 -15.28 65.22
C GLN A 299 -16.34 -14.08 65.41
N GLU A 300 -16.77 -13.39 64.35
CA GLU A 300 -18.08 -12.73 64.41
C GLU A 300 -18.77 -12.66 63.05
N ARG A 301 -19.97 -13.25 62.99
CA ARG A 301 -20.98 -12.94 61.98
C ARG A 301 -21.96 -11.97 62.63
N ASN A 302 -22.47 -11.00 61.85
CA ASN A 302 -23.90 -10.73 61.63
C ASN A 302 -24.07 -9.28 61.16
N GLY A 303 -24.90 -9.05 60.13
CA GLY A 303 -24.97 -7.72 59.50
C GLY A 303 -26.00 -7.51 58.39
N LEU A 304 -27.19 -8.11 58.52
CA LEU A 304 -28.44 -7.82 57.78
C LEU A 304 -28.51 -8.00 56.26
N SER A 305 -29.71 -8.40 55.85
CA SER A 305 -30.22 -8.59 54.50
C SER A 305 -30.76 -7.29 53.87
N LEU A 306 -30.71 -7.22 52.53
CA LEU A 306 -31.81 -6.67 51.74
C LEU A 306 -31.82 -7.29 50.34
N ASP A 307 -32.91 -7.99 50.03
CA ASP A 307 -33.23 -8.51 48.71
C ASP A 307 -33.98 -7.43 47.92
N ASN A 308 -33.69 -7.28 46.62
CA ASN A 308 -34.76 -7.00 45.65
C ASN A 308 -34.38 -7.42 44.22
N SER A 309 -35.35 -8.03 43.56
CA SER A 309 -35.33 -8.47 42.17
C SER A 309 -35.47 -7.31 41.16
N ASN A 310 -35.30 -7.67 39.88
CA ASN A 310 -35.80 -7.02 38.66
C ASN A 310 -34.79 -6.18 37.84
N ARG A 311 -34.33 -6.78 36.72
CA ARG A 311 -34.28 -6.09 35.43
C ARG A 311 -34.76 -7.04 34.30
N PRO A 312 -35.43 -6.50 33.26
CA PRO A 312 -36.34 -7.29 32.43
C PRO A 312 -35.67 -7.96 31.23
N GLU A 313 -36.38 -8.95 30.68
CA GLU A 313 -36.14 -9.47 29.33
C GLU A 313 -36.27 -8.37 28.27
N GLY A 314 -35.34 -8.35 27.32
CA GLY A 314 -35.31 -7.43 26.18
C GLY A 314 -35.30 -8.21 24.87
N GLN A 315 -36.51 -8.48 24.35
CA GLN A 315 -36.77 -9.12 23.06
C GLN A 315 -35.95 -8.48 21.93
N TYR A 316 -35.11 -9.25 21.22
CA TYR A 316 -34.55 -8.82 19.92
C TYR A 316 -35.17 -9.65 18.80
N ARG A 317 -36.09 -9.03 18.05
CA ARG A 317 -36.68 -9.57 16.82
C ARG A 317 -35.72 -9.27 15.65
N PRO A 318 -35.49 -10.20 14.71
CA PRO A 318 -34.77 -9.87 13.49
C PRO A 318 -35.66 -9.00 12.59
N GLU A 319 -35.19 -7.84 12.18
CA GLU A 319 -35.74 -7.13 11.02
C GLU A 319 -34.98 -7.54 9.76
N GLU A 320 -35.74 -7.74 8.70
CA GLU A 320 -35.25 -8.11 7.38
C GLU A 320 -34.75 -6.87 6.64
N GLU A 321 -33.44 -6.77 6.37
CA GLU A 321 -32.92 -5.93 5.29
C GLU A 321 -32.44 -6.82 4.14
N VAL A 322 -33.37 -7.15 3.25
CA VAL A 322 -33.08 -7.67 1.91
C VAL A 322 -33.06 -6.48 0.94
N GLU A 323 -32.05 -6.46 0.06
CA GLU A 323 -31.75 -5.45 -0.98
C GLU A 323 -30.83 -4.26 -0.60
N ASN A 324 -29.52 -4.52 -0.70
CA ASN A 324 -28.67 -3.72 -1.59
C ASN A 324 -27.39 -4.49 -1.98
N PHE A 325 -27.52 -5.44 -2.91
CA PHE A 325 -26.38 -6.15 -3.51
C PHE A 325 -25.71 -5.27 -4.60
N GLY A 326 -25.22 -4.09 -4.20
CA GLY A 326 -24.53 -3.12 -5.05
C GLY A 326 -23.08 -2.94 -4.60
N LEU A 327 -22.14 -3.19 -5.52
CA LEU A 327 -20.68 -3.23 -5.32
C LEU A 327 -20.09 -2.12 -4.44
N ARG A 328 -20.04 -2.34 -3.12
CA ARG A 328 -19.22 -1.55 -2.19
C ARG A 328 -18.33 -2.47 -1.35
N MET A 329 -17.28 -3.01 -1.98
CA MET A 329 -16.26 -3.77 -1.26
C MET A 329 -15.61 -2.88 -0.20
N SER A 330 -15.94 -3.10 1.07
CA SER A 330 -15.35 -2.34 2.16
C SER A 330 -13.83 -2.53 2.17
N TRP A 331 -13.07 -1.49 2.55
CA TRP A 331 -11.61 -1.60 2.72
C TRP A 331 -11.22 -2.70 3.69
N GLU A 332 -12.08 -3.05 4.66
CA GLU A 332 -11.88 -4.18 5.55
C GLU A 332 -12.07 -5.53 4.86
N THR A 333 -13.02 -5.64 3.94
CA THR A 333 -13.17 -6.81 3.07
C THR A 333 -11.92 -6.96 2.20
N PHE A 334 -11.45 -5.88 1.57
CA PHE A 334 -10.22 -5.88 0.78
C PHE A 334 -8.98 -6.25 1.61
N TYR A 335 -8.83 -5.70 2.82
CA TYR A 335 -7.75 -6.02 3.75
C TYR A 335 -7.81 -7.48 4.27
N LYS A 336 -9.00 -7.98 4.60
CA LYS A 336 -9.24 -9.39 4.97
C LYS A 336 -8.94 -10.34 3.81
N VAL A 337 -9.27 -9.94 2.58
CA VAL A 337 -8.94 -10.66 1.34
C VAL A 337 -7.43 -10.65 1.11
N LEU A 338 -6.74 -9.50 1.10
CA LEU A 338 -5.29 -9.40 0.91
C LEU A 338 -4.48 -10.23 1.92
N LEU A 339 -4.90 -10.25 3.19
CA LEU A 339 -4.27 -11.08 4.23
C LEU A 339 -4.68 -12.56 4.15
N GLY A 340 -5.85 -12.86 3.59
CA GLY A 340 -6.31 -14.22 3.31
C GLY A 340 -5.57 -14.85 2.12
N VAL A 341 -5.29 -14.06 1.09
CA VAL A 341 -4.65 -14.47 -0.18
C VAL A 341 -3.32 -15.19 0.01
N ASN A 342 -2.52 -14.76 0.98
CA ASN A 342 -1.24 -15.39 1.27
C ASN A 342 -1.27 -16.30 2.52
N LYS A 343 -2.43 -16.64 3.09
CA LYS A 343 -2.52 -17.40 4.38
C LYS A 343 -1.67 -18.69 4.41
N HIS A 344 -1.52 -19.36 3.28
CA HIS A 344 -0.78 -20.62 3.13
C HIS A 344 0.68 -20.46 2.64
N SER A 345 1.10 -19.23 2.35
CA SER A 345 2.44 -18.89 1.87
C SER A 345 3.50 -18.84 2.99
N THR A 346 4.80 -18.78 2.67
CA THR A 346 5.87 -18.51 3.63
C THR A 346 5.68 -17.16 4.33
N SER A 347 6.22 -17.00 5.54
CA SER A 347 6.13 -15.75 6.31
C SER A 347 6.74 -14.54 5.57
N LEU A 348 7.75 -14.78 4.74
CA LEU A 348 8.37 -13.73 3.90
C LEU A 348 7.50 -13.39 2.68
N GLY A 349 7.06 -14.40 1.91
CA GLY A 349 6.18 -14.21 0.75
C GLY A 349 4.86 -13.52 1.13
N LYS A 350 4.28 -13.90 2.27
CA LYS A 350 3.09 -13.27 2.86
C LYS A 350 3.15 -11.76 2.94
N ILE A 351 4.17 -11.25 3.61
CA ILE A 351 4.27 -9.82 3.93
C ILE A 351 4.68 -9.05 2.68
N TRP A 352 5.69 -9.54 1.95
CA TRP A 352 6.23 -8.82 0.79
C TRP A 352 5.28 -8.79 -0.41
N LEU A 353 4.63 -9.91 -0.77
CA LEU A 353 3.68 -9.89 -1.90
C LEU A 353 2.48 -8.98 -1.63
N SER A 354 1.95 -8.99 -0.40
CA SER A 354 0.84 -8.10 -0.02
C SER A 354 1.25 -6.62 -0.02
N VAL A 355 2.46 -6.27 0.47
CA VAL A 355 2.93 -4.88 0.44
C VAL A 355 3.29 -4.42 -0.97
N LEU A 356 3.94 -5.24 -1.80
CA LEU A 356 4.26 -4.89 -3.19
C LEU A 356 2.98 -4.74 -4.05
N PHE A 357 1.94 -5.52 -3.76
CA PHE A 357 0.63 -5.35 -4.41
C PHE A 357 -0.02 -4.02 -4.04
N ILE A 358 -0.01 -3.64 -2.75
CA ILE A 358 -0.49 -2.33 -2.29
C ILE A 358 0.32 -1.21 -2.95
N PHE A 359 1.66 -1.30 -2.93
CA PHE A 359 2.58 -0.35 -3.56
C PHE A 359 2.28 -0.15 -5.05
N ARG A 360 2.08 -1.23 -5.82
CA ARG A 360 1.71 -1.16 -7.24
C ARG A 360 0.34 -0.51 -7.46
N ILE A 361 -0.66 -0.80 -6.64
CA ILE A 361 -1.97 -0.11 -6.72
C ILE A 361 -1.81 1.37 -6.40
N THR A 362 -1.07 1.75 -5.36
CA THR A 362 -0.85 3.15 -5.00
C THR A 362 -0.15 3.92 -6.12
N ILE A 363 0.88 3.35 -6.73
CA ILE A 363 1.54 3.94 -7.91
C ILE A 363 0.57 4.05 -9.09
N LEU A 364 -0.18 2.99 -9.41
CA LEU A 364 -1.15 2.98 -10.50
C LEU A 364 -2.19 4.09 -10.35
N VAL A 365 -2.77 4.27 -9.15
CA VAL A 365 -3.79 5.30 -8.90
C VAL A 365 -3.22 6.71 -9.03
N LEU A 366 -2.02 6.97 -8.49
CA LEU A 366 -1.36 8.29 -8.61
C LEU A 366 -0.94 8.61 -10.05
N ALA A 367 -0.53 7.59 -10.79
CA ALA A 367 -0.19 7.67 -12.20
C ALA A 367 -1.41 7.97 -13.08
N ALA A 368 -2.50 7.23 -12.90
CA ALA A 368 -3.59 7.10 -13.86
C ALA A 368 -4.17 8.45 -14.31
N GLU A 369 -4.70 9.22 -13.36
CA GLU A 369 -5.32 10.51 -13.69
C GLU A 369 -4.25 11.58 -13.96
N SER A 370 -3.21 11.67 -13.12
CA SER A 370 -2.29 12.80 -13.19
C SER A 370 -1.35 12.78 -14.40
N VAL A 371 -0.86 11.62 -14.85
CA VAL A 371 0.13 11.52 -15.95
C VAL A 371 -0.54 11.16 -17.28
N TRP A 372 -1.51 10.24 -17.24
CA TRP A 372 -2.16 9.67 -18.42
C TRP A 372 -3.52 10.30 -18.78
N GLY A 373 -4.10 11.16 -17.93
CA GLY A 373 -5.39 11.83 -18.20
C GLY A 373 -5.39 12.66 -19.49
N ASP A 374 -4.41 13.55 -19.64
CA ASP A 374 -4.28 14.46 -20.81
C ASP A 374 -3.44 13.87 -21.95
N GLU A 375 -3.19 12.55 -21.95
CA GLU A 375 -2.24 11.93 -22.88
C GLU A 375 -2.63 12.17 -24.35
N GLN A 376 -3.91 12.06 -24.68
CA GLN A 376 -4.41 12.25 -26.05
C GLN A 376 -4.50 13.74 -26.44
N SER A 377 -4.84 14.64 -25.51
CA SER A 377 -4.96 16.08 -25.81
C SER A 377 -3.62 16.77 -26.01
N ASP A 378 -2.58 16.33 -25.30
CA ASP A 378 -1.23 16.88 -25.44
C ASP A 378 -0.41 16.20 -26.57
N PHE A 379 -0.92 15.13 -27.19
CA PHE A 379 -0.25 14.47 -28.32
C PHE A 379 -0.38 15.31 -29.60
N THR A 380 0.75 15.83 -30.08
CA THR A 380 0.79 16.82 -31.16
C THR A 380 1.65 16.32 -32.33
N CYS A 381 1.10 16.22 -33.54
CA CYS A 381 1.88 16.02 -34.76
C CYS A 381 2.21 17.35 -35.46
N ASN A 382 3.27 17.38 -36.27
CA ASN A 382 3.70 18.56 -37.02
C ASN A 382 2.85 18.82 -38.29
N THR A 383 1.53 18.68 -38.19
CA THR A 383 0.59 18.91 -39.30
C THR A 383 -0.72 19.50 -38.80
N GLU A 384 -1.34 20.35 -39.62
CA GLU A 384 -2.68 20.89 -39.38
C GLU A 384 -3.79 19.97 -39.92
N GLN A 385 -3.43 18.84 -40.55
CA GLN A 385 -4.38 17.91 -41.17
C GLN A 385 -5.34 17.30 -40.12
N PRO A 386 -6.66 17.56 -40.22
CA PRO A 386 -7.64 17.04 -39.27
C PRO A 386 -7.62 15.51 -39.19
N GLY A 387 -7.76 14.98 -37.98
CA GLY A 387 -7.78 13.54 -37.68
C GLY A 387 -6.41 12.88 -37.60
N CYS A 388 -5.33 13.48 -38.14
CA CYS A 388 -4.00 12.87 -38.13
C CYS A 388 -3.49 12.58 -36.70
N ASN A 389 -3.59 13.54 -35.77
CA ASN A 389 -3.23 13.32 -34.35
C ASN A 389 -3.95 12.10 -33.74
N ASN A 390 -5.25 11.92 -34.03
CA ASN A 390 -6.05 10.84 -33.45
C ASN A 390 -5.63 9.47 -33.99
N VAL A 391 -5.44 9.33 -35.31
CA VAL A 391 -5.05 8.04 -35.90
C VAL A 391 -3.61 7.69 -35.54
N CYS A 392 -2.70 8.66 -35.53
CA CYS A 392 -1.32 8.44 -35.07
C CYS A 392 -1.27 8.05 -33.59
N TYR A 393 -2.08 8.69 -32.75
CA TYR A 393 -2.19 8.30 -31.34
C TYR A 393 -2.68 6.86 -31.17
N ASP A 394 -3.76 6.47 -31.84
CA ASP A 394 -4.31 5.11 -31.78
C ASP A 394 -3.31 4.05 -32.31
N HIS A 395 -2.57 4.39 -33.38
CA HIS A 395 -1.55 3.52 -33.95
C HIS A 395 -0.35 3.26 -33.03
N PHE A 396 0.15 4.29 -32.32
CA PHE A 396 1.29 4.16 -31.40
C PHE A 396 0.89 3.78 -29.96
N PHE A 397 -0.38 3.99 -29.58
CA PHE A 397 -0.89 3.68 -28.24
C PHE A 397 -2.19 2.84 -28.28
N PRO A 398 -2.22 1.70 -28.99
CA PRO A 398 -3.45 0.90 -29.17
C PRO A 398 -4.04 0.41 -27.83
N VAL A 399 -3.18 0.15 -26.84
CA VAL A 399 -3.58 0.01 -25.44
C VAL A 399 -2.58 0.77 -24.57
N SER A 400 -2.99 1.90 -24.01
CA SER A 400 -2.09 2.73 -23.19
C SER A 400 -1.51 1.97 -21.99
N HIS A 401 -0.28 2.36 -21.60
CA HIS A 401 0.50 1.71 -20.54
C HIS A 401 -0.31 1.48 -19.26
N ILE A 402 -1.06 2.49 -18.82
CA ILE A 402 -1.89 2.42 -17.61
C ILE A 402 -2.99 1.35 -17.69
N ARG A 403 -3.58 1.12 -18.88
CA ARG A 403 -4.57 0.08 -19.10
C ARG A 403 -3.92 -1.31 -19.03
N LEU A 404 -2.74 -1.49 -19.63
CA LEU A 404 -1.98 -2.75 -19.51
C LEU A 404 -1.59 -3.05 -18.05
N TRP A 405 -1.11 -2.06 -17.29
CA TRP A 405 -0.82 -2.23 -15.86
C TRP A 405 -2.06 -2.56 -15.02
N SER A 406 -3.20 -1.95 -15.35
CA SER A 406 -4.49 -2.23 -14.69
C SER A 406 -4.95 -3.67 -14.96
N LEU A 407 -4.89 -4.12 -16.21
CA LEU A 407 -5.18 -5.50 -16.59
C LEU A 407 -4.21 -6.49 -15.93
N GLN A 408 -2.92 -6.19 -15.92
CA GLN A 408 -1.91 -7.03 -15.27
C GLN A 408 -2.20 -7.22 -13.78
N LEU A 409 -2.52 -6.15 -13.03
CA LEU A 409 -2.88 -6.25 -11.62
C LEU A 409 -4.20 -7.02 -11.41
N LEU A 410 -5.21 -6.79 -12.26
CA LEU A 410 -6.48 -7.51 -12.22
C LEU A 410 -6.26 -9.03 -12.41
N PHE A 411 -5.61 -9.42 -13.50
CA PHE A 411 -5.35 -10.83 -13.80
C PHE A 411 -4.40 -11.47 -12.79
N ALA A 412 -3.31 -10.81 -12.37
CA ALA A 412 -2.40 -11.34 -11.34
C ALA A 412 -3.10 -11.52 -9.97
N SER A 413 -4.11 -10.71 -9.65
CA SER A 413 -4.90 -10.87 -8.42
C SER A 413 -5.91 -12.02 -8.48
N THR A 414 -6.36 -12.42 -9.68
CA THR A 414 -7.47 -13.39 -9.82
C THR A 414 -7.14 -14.80 -9.30
N PRO A 415 -5.97 -15.42 -9.60
CA PRO A 415 -5.58 -16.70 -8.99
C PRO A 415 -5.46 -16.62 -7.47
N ALA A 416 -5.11 -15.46 -6.94
CA ALA A 416 -5.08 -15.18 -5.51
C ALA A 416 -6.49 -15.25 -4.90
N LEU A 417 -7.46 -14.56 -5.49
CA LEU A 417 -8.85 -14.59 -5.07
C LEU A 417 -9.46 -15.99 -5.18
N LEU A 418 -9.21 -16.71 -6.29
CA LEU A 418 -9.70 -18.07 -6.50
C LEU A 418 -9.20 -19.06 -5.42
N VAL A 419 -7.93 -18.99 -5.03
CA VAL A 419 -7.42 -19.84 -3.92
C VAL A 419 -8.10 -19.49 -2.59
N THR A 420 -8.34 -18.20 -2.29
CA THR A 420 -9.07 -17.85 -1.06
C THR A 420 -10.51 -18.33 -1.05
N MET A 421 -11.19 -18.25 -2.20
CA MET A 421 -12.55 -18.74 -2.37
C MET A 421 -12.60 -20.26 -2.19
N HIS A 422 -11.68 -21.00 -2.83
CA HIS A 422 -11.56 -22.46 -2.67
C HIS A 422 -11.29 -22.86 -1.20
N VAL A 423 -10.35 -22.21 -0.51
CA VAL A 423 -10.08 -22.43 0.92
C VAL A 423 -11.31 -22.16 1.78
N PHE A 424 -12.03 -21.07 1.51
CA PHE A 424 -13.24 -20.71 2.25
C PHE A 424 -14.37 -21.71 2.04
N TYR A 425 -14.59 -22.12 0.79
CA TYR A 425 -15.59 -23.12 0.40
C TYR A 425 -15.31 -24.47 1.07
N GLU A 426 -14.08 -25.00 0.96
CA GLU A 426 -13.69 -26.25 1.62
C GLU A 426 -13.75 -26.13 3.15
N THR A 427 -13.39 -25.00 3.75
CA THR A 427 -13.55 -24.79 5.20
C THR A 427 -15.02 -24.84 5.61
N LYS A 428 -15.93 -24.20 4.86
CA LYS A 428 -17.37 -24.21 5.15
C LYS A 428 -17.98 -25.61 4.99
N LYS A 429 -17.63 -26.31 3.91
CA LYS A 429 -18.06 -27.69 3.62
C LYS A 429 -17.61 -28.67 4.70
N ASN A 430 -16.36 -28.57 5.15
CA ASN A 430 -15.85 -29.44 6.21
C ASN A 430 -16.52 -29.16 7.57
N LYS A 431 -16.84 -27.91 7.91
CA LYS A 431 -17.67 -27.60 9.10
C LYS A 431 -19.04 -28.24 9.00
N MET A 432 -19.76 -28.02 7.89
CA MET A 432 -21.08 -28.62 7.65
C MET A 432 -21.06 -30.16 7.77
N SER A 433 -20.00 -30.81 7.30
CA SER A 433 -19.84 -32.27 7.44
C SER A 433 -19.41 -32.73 8.83
N SER A 434 -18.85 -31.87 9.67
CA SER A 434 -18.54 -32.16 11.08
C SER A 434 -19.79 -32.03 11.95
N ASP A 435 -20.58 -30.97 11.77
CA ASP A 435 -21.82 -30.75 12.51
C ASP A 435 -22.83 -31.91 12.29
N VAL A 436 -22.86 -32.47 11.07
CA VAL A 436 -23.66 -33.68 10.72
C VAL A 436 -23.08 -34.99 11.31
N LYS A 437 -21.78 -35.04 11.64
CA LYS A 437 -21.15 -36.24 12.22
C LYS A 437 -21.16 -36.26 13.74
N GLU A 438 -21.31 -35.11 14.41
CA GLU A 438 -21.32 -35.02 15.86
C GLU A 438 -22.53 -35.73 16.52
N THR A 439 -23.55 -36.07 15.73
CA THR A 439 -24.68 -36.94 16.16
C THR A 439 -24.34 -38.45 16.13
N SER A 440 -23.15 -38.87 15.67
CA SER A 440 -22.79 -40.30 15.52
C SER A 440 -21.35 -40.63 15.92
N ASN A 441 -21.09 -40.58 17.23
CA ASN A 441 -19.94 -41.17 17.94
C ASN A 441 -18.53 -40.62 17.67
N THR A 442 -17.71 -40.75 18.73
CA THR A 442 -16.43 -40.11 18.96
C THR A 442 -15.24 -40.83 18.32
N VAL A 443 -14.56 -40.21 17.35
CA VAL A 443 -13.20 -40.63 16.93
C VAL A 443 -12.28 -39.45 16.62
N SER A 444 -11.20 -39.36 17.40
CA SER A 444 -9.92 -38.63 17.19
C SER A 444 -9.81 -37.55 16.10
N LYS A 445 -9.73 -36.29 16.54
CA LYS A 445 -9.21 -35.15 15.74
C LYS A 445 -7.71 -35.33 15.47
N LYS A 446 -7.31 -35.68 14.25
CA LYS A 446 -5.92 -35.49 13.78
C LYS A 446 -5.73 -34.05 13.27
N PRO A 447 -4.57 -33.41 13.51
CA PRO A 447 -4.31 -32.04 13.07
C PRO A 447 -4.28 -31.94 11.53
N SER A 448 -4.77 -30.83 11.00
CA SER A 448 -4.97 -30.58 9.57
C SER A 448 -3.67 -30.35 8.81
N SER A 449 -3.02 -31.43 8.40
CA SER A 449 -2.05 -31.38 7.30
C SER A 449 -2.74 -30.87 6.03
N ILE A 450 -2.03 -30.06 5.23
CA ILE A 450 -2.56 -29.52 3.97
C ILE A 450 -2.91 -30.71 3.06
N THR A 451 -4.20 -30.92 2.83
CA THR A 451 -4.72 -31.97 1.94
C THR A 451 -4.22 -31.74 0.52
N GLY A 452 -3.86 -32.81 -0.20
CA GLY A 452 -3.29 -32.74 -1.55
C GLY A 452 -3.96 -31.76 -2.52
N PRO A 453 -5.31 -31.70 -2.62
CA PRO A 453 -6.00 -30.75 -3.50
C PRO A 453 -5.73 -29.27 -3.17
N LEU A 454 -5.51 -28.92 -1.90
CA LEU A 454 -5.21 -27.55 -1.50
C LEU A 454 -3.77 -27.14 -1.86
N TRP A 455 -2.82 -28.06 -1.72
CA TRP A 455 -1.44 -27.83 -2.17
C TRP A 455 -1.37 -27.69 -3.70
N TRP A 456 -2.09 -28.54 -4.44
CA TRP A 456 -2.15 -28.49 -5.90
C TRP A 456 -2.76 -27.18 -6.41
N THR A 457 -3.93 -26.79 -5.91
CA THR A 457 -4.59 -25.53 -6.30
C THR A 457 -3.74 -24.30 -5.98
N TYR A 458 -3.05 -24.28 -4.83
CA TYR A 458 -2.14 -23.19 -4.50
C TYR A 458 -0.91 -23.14 -5.44
N THR A 459 -0.29 -24.29 -5.71
CA THR A 459 0.88 -24.41 -6.61
C THR A 459 0.54 -23.98 -8.04
N CYS A 460 -0.59 -24.45 -8.57
CA CYS A 460 -1.12 -24.00 -9.86
C CYS A 460 -1.37 -22.48 -9.89
N SER A 461 -1.88 -21.91 -8.79
CA SER A 461 -2.09 -20.44 -8.71
C SER A 461 -0.79 -19.64 -8.80
N LEU A 462 0.31 -20.13 -8.21
CA LEU A 462 1.62 -19.47 -8.29
C LEU A 462 2.19 -19.53 -9.70
N ILE A 463 2.07 -20.68 -10.38
CA ILE A 463 2.49 -20.85 -11.78
C ILE A 463 1.67 -19.92 -12.69
N ILE A 464 0.34 -19.87 -12.53
CA ILE A 464 -0.53 -18.97 -13.30
C ILE A 464 -0.18 -17.50 -13.04
N ARG A 465 0.06 -17.09 -11.79
CA ARG A 465 0.52 -15.71 -11.48
C ARG A 465 1.85 -15.39 -12.16
N LEU A 466 2.82 -16.30 -12.11
CA LEU A 466 4.13 -16.11 -12.74
C LEU A 466 3.99 -15.94 -14.26
N LEU A 467 3.20 -16.80 -14.91
CA LEU A 467 2.92 -16.72 -16.35
C LEU A 467 2.19 -15.43 -16.74
N LEU A 468 1.22 -14.97 -15.93
CA LEU A 468 0.51 -13.72 -16.17
C LEU A 468 1.43 -12.50 -16.00
N GLU A 469 2.18 -12.41 -14.90
CA GLU A 469 3.10 -11.29 -14.65
C GLU A 469 4.20 -11.22 -15.73
N SER A 470 4.80 -12.36 -16.10
CA SER A 470 5.79 -12.41 -17.19
C SER A 470 5.16 -12.13 -18.56
N GLY A 471 3.93 -12.64 -18.79
CA GLY A 471 3.21 -12.46 -20.05
C GLY A 471 2.86 -11.00 -20.31
N PHE A 472 2.28 -10.30 -19.33
CA PHE A 472 1.99 -8.87 -19.44
C PHE A 472 3.27 -8.03 -19.59
N LEU A 473 4.35 -8.36 -18.87
CA LEU A 473 5.63 -7.67 -19.00
C LEU A 473 6.24 -7.86 -20.40
N TYR A 474 6.14 -9.07 -20.96
CA TYR A 474 6.61 -9.39 -22.31
C TYR A 474 5.75 -8.74 -23.40
N ILE A 475 4.42 -8.73 -23.24
CA ILE A 475 3.49 -8.01 -24.12
C ILE A 475 3.80 -6.50 -24.13
N LEU A 476 4.03 -5.89 -22.96
CA LEU A 476 4.42 -4.48 -22.85
C LEU A 476 5.72 -4.20 -23.61
N TYR A 477 6.73 -5.06 -23.42
CA TYR A 477 8.02 -4.94 -24.11
C TYR A 477 7.89 -5.09 -25.63
N LEU A 478 7.05 -6.01 -26.12
CA LEU A 478 6.80 -6.19 -27.56
C LEU A 478 6.03 -5.02 -28.18
N ILE A 479 4.95 -4.56 -27.55
CA ILE A 479 4.11 -3.46 -28.08
C ILE A 479 4.91 -2.15 -28.19
N TYR A 480 5.73 -1.85 -27.18
CA TYR A 480 6.48 -0.58 -27.12
C TYR A 480 7.96 -0.71 -27.50
N ASN A 481 8.39 -1.88 -28.00
CA ASN A 481 9.77 -2.19 -28.39
C ASN A 481 10.81 -1.81 -27.29
N GLY A 482 10.45 -2.00 -26.02
CA GLY A 482 11.23 -1.57 -24.87
C GLY A 482 10.39 -1.11 -23.67
N PHE A 483 11.08 -0.58 -22.65
CA PHE A 483 10.48 0.01 -21.44
C PHE A 483 10.66 1.53 -21.34
N LYS A 484 11.19 2.17 -22.40
CA LYS A 484 11.41 3.62 -22.48
C LYS A 484 10.53 4.20 -23.58
N LEU A 485 9.76 5.22 -23.24
CA LEU A 485 8.92 5.92 -24.20
C LEU A 485 9.77 6.97 -24.95
N PRO A 486 9.79 7.00 -26.30
CA PRO A 486 10.54 8.00 -27.03
C PRO A 486 9.87 9.38 -26.93
N ARG A 487 10.65 10.45 -27.17
CA ARG A 487 10.11 11.83 -27.22
C ARG A 487 9.32 12.12 -28.51
N LEU A 488 9.64 11.39 -29.57
CA LEU A 488 9.09 11.53 -30.91
C LEU A 488 8.76 10.15 -31.48
N VAL A 489 7.65 10.05 -32.21
CA VAL A 489 7.34 8.95 -33.14
C VAL A 489 7.06 9.50 -34.54
N LYS A 490 7.35 8.73 -35.58
CA LYS A 490 7.12 9.10 -36.99
C LYS A 490 5.92 8.35 -37.54
N CYS A 491 4.88 9.06 -37.93
CA CYS A 491 3.59 8.48 -38.31
C CYS A 491 3.32 8.65 -39.82
N GLU A 492 2.83 7.60 -40.47
CA GLU A 492 2.46 7.60 -41.90
C GLU A 492 1.01 7.16 -42.14
N GLN A 493 0.18 7.15 -41.09
CA GLN A 493 -1.19 6.66 -41.15
C GLN A 493 -2.14 7.66 -41.83
N TRP A 494 -3.10 7.16 -42.61
CA TRP A 494 -4.17 8.00 -43.16
C TRP A 494 -5.04 8.59 -42.01
N PRO A 495 -5.40 9.89 -42.01
CA PRO A 495 -5.37 10.84 -43.13
C PRO A 495 -4.13 11.75 -43.19
N CYS A 496 -3.01 11.43 -42.54
CA CYS A 496 -1.82 12.27 -42.57
C CYS A 496 -1.26 12.43 -44.00
N PRO A 497 -0.77 13.62 -44.39
CA PRO A 497 -0.45 13.93 -45.79
C PRO A 497 0.87 13.31 -46.26
N ASN A 498 1.79 13.06 -45.34
CA ASN A 498 3.12 12.47 -45.52
C ASN A 498 3.53 11.82 -44.19
N ILE A 499 4.77 11.33 -44.09
CA ILE A 499 5.37 10.95 -42.80
C ILE A 499 5.48 12.21 -41.92
N VAL A 500 4.74 12.25 -40.83
CA VAL A 500 4.70 13.36 -39.86
C VAL A 500 5.44 13.01 -38.56
N ASP A 501 6.04 14.01 -37.94
CA ASP A 501 6.70 13.92 -36.65
C ASP A 501 5.67 14.21 -35.54
N CYS A 502 5.39 13.23 -34.69
CA CYS A 502 4.45 13.34 -33.57
C CYS A 502 5.15 13.28 -32.21
N PHE A 503 4.82 14.24 -31.35
CA PHE A 503 5.47 14.50 -30.08
C PHE A 503 4.62 14.01 -28.92
N ILE A 504 5.19 13.08 -28.15
CA ILE A 504 4.53 12.45 -27.00
C ILE A 504 4.63 13.37 -25.78
N SER A 505 3.55 13.48 -25.01
CA SER A 505 3.52 14.22 -23.75
C SER A 505 4.23 13.45 -22.63
N ARG A 506 5.05 14.15 -21.83
CA ARG A 506 5.68 13.64 -20.59
C ARG A 506 6.40 12.27 -20.71
N PRO A 507 7.17 11.99 -21.78
CA PRO A 507 7.74 10.66 -22.05
C PRO A 507 8.77 10.21 -21.01
N THR A 508 9.60 11.12 -20.46
CA THR A 508 10.55 10.76 -19.39
C THR A 508 9.83 10.33 -18.13
N GLU A 509 8.77 11.05 -17.75
CA GLU A 509 7.95 10.76 -16.58
C GLU A 509 7.17 9.45 -16.71
N LYS A 510 6.49 9.23 -17.85
CA LYS A 510 5.82 7.96 -18.16
C LYS A 510 6.81 6.79 -18.11
N THR A 511 8.05 7.01 -18.56
CA THR A 511 9.14 6.04 -18.46
C THR A 511 9.54 5.77 -17.00
N VAL A 512 9.68 6.80 -16.15
CA VAL A 512 10.00 6.64 -14.72
C VAL A 512 8.95 5.81 -13.99
N PHE A 513 7.66 6.13 -14.17
CA PHE A 513 6.56 5.33 -13.61
C PHE A 513 6.55 3.89 -14.14
N THR A 514 6.79 3.71 -15.45
CA THR A 514 6.91 2.38 -16.07
C THR A 514 8.06 1.58 -15.46
N ILE A 515 9.23 2.19 -15.21
CA ILE A 515 10.36 1.53 -14.55
C ILE A 515 10.00 1.08 -13.12
N PHE A 516 9.31 1.89 -12.32
CA PHE A 516 8.87 1.46 -10.98
C PHE A 516 7.87 0.29 -11.04
N MET A 517 6.95 0.29 -12.00
CA MET A 517 5.98 -0.80 -12.20
C MET A 517 6.66 -2.08 -12.71
N VAL A 518 7.61 -1.98 -13.64
CA VAL A 518 8.46 -3.10 -14.10
C VAL A 518 9.29 -3.67 -12.95
N ALA A 519 10.03 -2.83 -12.21
CA ALA A 519 10.90 -3.27 -11.12
C ALA A 519 10.12 -3.99 -10.01
N SER A 520 8.96 -3.44 -9.59
CA SER A 520 8.10 -4.09 -8.61
C SER A 520 7.46 -5.38 -9.14
N SER A 521 7.14 -5.47 -10.43
CA SER A 521 6.69 -6.72 -11.07
C SER A 521 7.78 -7.79 -11.06
N VAL A 522 9.03 -7.43 -11.39
CA VAL A 522 10.17 -8.36 -11.36
C VAL A 522 10.44 -8.85 -9.93
N ILE A 523 10.39 -7.98 -8.92
CA ILE A 523 10.51 -8.40 -7.52
C ILE A 523 9.37 -9.35 -7.13
N CYS A 524 8.13 -9.06 -7.53
CA CYS A 524 6.99 -9.97 -7.33
C CYS A 524 7.21 -11.33 -8.03
N MET A 525 7.74 -11.37 -9.24
CA MET A 525 8.06 -12.62 -9.94
C MET A 525 9.12 -13.43 -9.16
N VAL A 526 10.22 -12.80 -8.73
CA VAL A 526 11.27 -13.45 -7.94
C VAL A 526 10.71 -14.03 -6.63
N LEU A 527 9.83 -13.29 -5.94
CA LEU A 527 9.17 -13.78 -4.72
C LEU A 527 8.22 -14.96 -4.98
N ASN A 528 7.42 -14.93 -6.04
CA ASN A 528 6.56 -16.06 -6.42
C ASN A 528 7.39 -17.29 -6.83
N VAL A 529 8.54 -17.10 -7.47
CA VAL A 529 9.49 -18.17 -7.84
C VAL A 529 10.15 -18.77 -6.59
N ALA A 530 10.63 -17.94 -5.65
CA ALA A 530 11.20 -18.42 -4.39
C ALA A 530 10.17 -19.20 -3.56
N GLU A 531 8.92 -18.74 -3.53
CA GLU A 531 7.80 -19.42 -2.89
C GLU A 531 7.53 -20.80 -3.53
N LEU A 532 7.48 -20.86 -4.87
CA LEU A 532 7.30 -22.11 -5.62
C LEU A 532 8.43 -23.11 -5.33
N PHE A 533 9.68 -22.66 -5.33
CA PHE A 533 10.83 -23.50 -4.97
C PHE A 533 10.74 -24.03 -3.54
N TYR A 534 10.33 -23.20 -2.58
CA TYR A 534 10.15 -23.63 -1.19
C TYR A 534 9.10 -24.73 -1.04
N LEU A 535 7.95 -24.62 -1.73
CA LEU A 535 6.90 -25.63 -1.72
C LEU A 535 7.35 -26.97 -2.31
N ILE A 536 8.07 -26.93 -3.44
CA ILE A 536 8.62 -28.13 -4.10
C ILE A 536 9.65 -28.80 -3.19
N TYR A 537 10.58 -28.04 -2.62
CA TYR A 537 11.60 -28.53 -1.69
C TYR A 537 10.99 -29.21 -0.46
N LYS A 538 9.94 -28.60 0.12
CA LYS A 538 9.23 -29.13 1.29
C LYS A 538 8.57 -30.48 1.01
N GLU A 539 7.87 -30.63 -0.11
CA GLU A 539 7.24 -31.91 -0.46
C GLU A 539 8.28 -32.97 -0.86
N PHE A 540 9.41 -32.59 -1.48
CA PHE A 540 10.53 -33.50 -1.75
C PHE A 540 11.15 -34.08 -0.47
N ILE A 541 11.38 -33.26 0.57
CA ILE A 541 11.81 -33.75 1.90
C ILE A 541 10.78 -34.71 2.49
N LYS A 542 9.50 -34.33 2.46
CA LYS A 542 8.41 -35.15 3.02
C LYS A 542 8.31 -36.52 2.33
N SER A 543 8.51 -36.56 1.01
CA SER A 543 8.61 -37.81 0.24
C SER A 543 9.79 -38.68 0.71
N LYS A 544 11.00 -38.11 0.85
CA LYS A 544 12.18 -38.84 1.37
C LYS A 544 11.96 -39.40 2.78
N VAL A 545 11.40 -38.60 3.70
CA VAL A 545 11.11 -39.03 5.08
C VAL A 545 10.06 -40.15 5.12
N SER A 546 9.04 -40.08 4.25
CA SER A 546 8.04 -41.16 4.13
C SER A 546 8.64 -42.45 3.58
N SER A 547 9.58 -42.37 2.63
CA SER A 547 10.30 -43.53 2.09
C SER A 547 11.17 -44.21 3.16
N TYR A 548 11.85 -43.42 4.01
CA TYR A 548 12.68 -43.94 5.11
C TYR A 548 11.86 -44.67 6.19
N LYS A 549 10.68 -44.16 6.56
CA LYS A 549 9.76 -44.86 7.49
C LYS A 549 9.20 -46.17 6.92
N GLY A 550 9.14 -46.31 5.59
CA GLY A 550 8.68 -47.53 4.91
C GLY A 550 9.68 -48.69 4.98
N SER A 551 10.98 -48.43 5.20
CA SER A 551 12.00 -49.50 5.26
C SER A 551 12.36 -49.96 6.67
N SER A 552 11.77 -49.36 7.71
CA SER A 552 12.10 -49.62 9.12
C SER A 552 11.00 -50.37 9.89
N GLN A 553 10.07 -51.01 9.20
CA GLN A 553 8.99 -51.81 9.81
C GLN A 553 9.31 -53.31 9.63
N PRO A 554 9.59 -54.07 10.70
CA PRO A 554 9.86 -55.50 10.58
C PRO A 554 8.62 -56.23 10.07
N ARG A 555 8.86 -57.18 9.15
CA ARG A 555 7.84 -58.07 8.59
C ARG A 555 7.29 -58.93 9.74
N PRO A 556 5.96 -58.98 10.00
CA PRO A 556 5.42 -59.87 11.02
C PRO A 556 5.74 -61.32 10.62
N GLU A 557 6.35 -62.05 11.55
CA GLU A 557 6.77 -63.43 11.35
C GLU A 557 5.54 -64.35 11.41
N ASN A 558 5.56 -65.45 10.63
CA ASN A 558 4.42 -66.35 10.54
C ASN A 558 4.28 -67.20 11.81
N GLU A 559 3.32 -66.90 12.68
CA GLU A 559 2.77 -67.91 13.59
C GLU A 559 1.62 -68.67 12.93
N ARG A 560 1.95 -69.82 12.33
CA ARG A 560 1.04 -70.95 12.27
C ARG A 560 1.13 -71.68 13.62
N LEU A 561 0.06 -71.76 14.41
CA LEU A 561 -0.33 -72.94 15.21
C LEU A 561 -1.52 -72.60 16.14
N LEU A 562 -2.48 -73.55 16.23
CA LEU A 562 -3.65 -73.57 17.14
C LEU A 562 -4.69 -72.45 16.86
N LEU A 563 -5.94 -72.72 16.50
CA LEU A 563 -6.76 -73.94 16.54
C LEU A 563 -7.58 -74.11 15.25
#